data_AF-A0A0E0F551-F1
#
_entry.id   AF-A0A0E0F551-F1
#
_cell.length_a   1.000
_cell.length_b   1.000
_cell.length_c   1.000
_cell.angle_alpha   90.00
_cell.angle_beta   90.00
_cell.angle_gamma   90.00
#
_symmetry.space_group_name_H-M   'P 1'
#
loop_
_entity.id
_entity.type
_entity.pdbx_description
1 polymer ?
#
loop_
_entity_poly.entity_id
_entity_poly.type
_entity_poly.pdbx_seq_one_letter_code
_entity_poly.pdbx_strand_id
1 'polypeptide(L)'
;MAILPLSLSHSLTSALSATSSGTGRPVARLLHPRVPSRPTVICLTAPPKVPLPIASPASLGDDPSKWDPAECDALLRGGEQVASVLQEMLKLMEDMEMDGSFESLAVELVAQGVIGKRVDEMESGFLMALDYMIQLAEKDSDNERKSLLEVVKQTVLDHLTKKCPPHVQVVGLLCQTEKKDSRHELLRRVAAGGGVFKNDKGLKCQIPGANLNDIANQADDLLELMESRPTIPDRKLLARLVIVREEARNMMGGGLLDERNDRGFTTLPEAEVNFLSKLVALKPGKALERMIKDVMQGKAEGADNIENANAGPDSKLDHLTGISGRGSVTGLKPRPVRPGMFLETVSKVLGGIYANNISGITAQHLEWVHQTTLKILQEMAF
;
A
#
# COMPACT_ATOMS: atom_id res chain seq x y z
N MET A 1 35.67 -13.10 41.01
CA MET A 1 37.14 -13.06 41.21
C MET A 1 37.79 -13.90 40.12
N ALA A 2 38.97 -13.49 39.64
CA ALA A 2 39.71 -13.90 38.43
C ALA A 2 39.19 -13.19 37.15
N ILE A 3 39.72 -12.05 36.70
CA ILE A 3 41.06 -11.59 36.27
C ILE A 3 41.35 -11.89 34.78
N LEU A 4 41.40 -10.78 34.02
CA LEU A 4 41.88 -10.46 32.65
C LEU A 4 43.29 -11.02 32.31
N PRO A 5 43.75 -11.08 31.03
CA PRO A 5 44.06 -9.91 30.16
C PRO A 5 43.69 -10.07 28.66
N LEU A 6 43.30 -9.03 27.89
CA LEU A 6 44.04 -7.88 27.33
C LEU A 6 45.24 -8.23 26.43
N SER A 7 45.09 -8.01 25.11
CA SER A 7 46.20 -7.65 24.21
C SER A 7 45.70 -6.81 23.02
N LEU A 8 46.02 -5.52 23.05
CA LEU A 8 46.13 -4.63 21.88
C LEU A 8 47.43 -4.93 21.13
N SER A 9 47.43 -4.74 19.80
CA SER A 9 48.64 -4.36 19.08
C SER A 9 48.32 -3.46 17.88
N HIS A 10 48.88 -2.26 17.95
CA HIS A 10 49.05 -1.28 16.88
C HIS A 10 49.90 -1.82 15.71
N SER A 11 49.74 -1.23 14.52
CA SER A 11 50.87 -0.72 13.72
C SER A 11 50.40 0.21 12.58
N LEU A 12 50.86 1.47 12.67
CA LEU A 12 50.96 2.49 11.62
C LEU A 12 52.38 2.43 11.04
N THR A 13 52.54 2.66 9.72
CA THR A 13 53.65 3.39 9.03
C THR A 13 53.44 3.25 7.51
N SER A 14 53.26 4.34 6.73
CA SER A 14 54.28 5.20 6.08
C SER A 14 55.01 4.46 4.93
N ALA A 15 55.21 4.96 3.69
CA ALA A 15 55.73 6.26 3.31
C ALA A 15 55.74 6.46 1.75
N LEU A 16 55.54 7.72 1.31
CA LEU A 16 56.35 8.54 0.36
C LEU A 16 56.73 7.98 -1.04
N SER A 17 56.27 8.57 -2.15
CA SER A 17 56.94 9.64 -2.97
C SER A 17 57.24 9.08 -4.38
N ALA A 18 57.33 9.80 -5.51
CA ALA A 18 57.81 11.14 -5.78
C ALA A 18 57.44 11.61 -7.22
N THR A 19 57.19 12.92 -7.38
CA THR A 19 57.75 13.87 -8.40
C THR A 19 57.52 13.63 -9.91
N SER A 20 57.45 14.63 -10.82
CA SER A 20 58.01 15.99 -10.87
C SER A 20 57.40 16.85 -12.01
N SER A 21 57.31 18.18 -11.74
CA SER A 21 57.65 19.36 -12.60
C SER A 21 57.10 19.51 -14.02
N GLY A 22 56.76 20.69 -14.56
CA GLY A 22 56.96 22.12 -14.27
C GLY A 22 56.41 22.84 -15.54
N THR A 23 56.21 24.15 -15.70
CA THR A 23 56.94 25.35 -15.31
C THR A 23 56.17 26.57 -15.87
N GLY A 24 56.25 27.75 -15.23
CA GLY A 24 56.04 29.04 -15.94
C GLY A 24 55.35 30.18 -15.16
N ARG A 25 56.15 31.08 -14.56
CA ARG A 25 55.78 32.35 -13.87
C ARG A 25 55.58 33.54 -14.88
N PRO A 26 55.58 34.84 -14.47
CA PRO A 26 54.59 35.62 -13.69
C PRO A 26 54.32 37.03 -14.33
N VAL A 27 53.32 37.81 -13.88
CA VAL A 27 53.38 39.31 -13.79
C VAL A 27 52.37 39.80 -12.74
N ALA A 28 52.78 40.76 -11.90
CA ALA A 28 52.01 41.41 -10.85
C ALA A 28 51.18 42.62 -11.35
N ARG A 29 50.04 42.93 -10.69
CA ARG A 29 49.57 44.33 -10.48
C ARG A 29 48.45 44.46 -9.42
N LEU A 30 48.73 45.37 -8.49
CA LEU A 30 47.98 46.10 -7.46
C LEU A 30 46.43 46.16 -7.43
N LEU A 31 45.91 45.97 -6.21
CA LEU A 31 44.87 46.69 -5.44
C LEU A 31 43.50 47.01 -6.07
N HIS A 32 42.42 46.50 -5.43
CA HIS A 32 41.22 47.22 -4.94
C HIS A 32 40.40 46.26 -4.04
N PRO A 33 39.94 46.65 -2.83
CA PRO A 33 39.07 45.80 -2.01
C PRO A 33 37.62 45.90 -2.49
N ARG A 34 37.04 44.78 -2.93
CA ARG A 34 35.64 44.69 -3.38
C ARG A 34 34.79 44.15 -2.24
N VAL A 35 33.84 44.97 -1.79
CA VAL A 35 32.77 44.62 -0.84
C VAL A 35 31.96 43.44 -1.40
N PRO A 36 31.69 42.36 -0.63
CA PRO A 36 30.83 41.29 -1.10
C PRO A 36 29.36 41.72 -1.00
N SER A 37 28.73 41.86 -2.17
CA SER A 37 27.28 42.00 -2.33
C SER A 37 26.56 40.73 -1.88
N ARG A 38 25.53 40.90 -1.03
CA ARG A 38 24.56 39.88 -0.63
C ARG A 38 24.07 39.06 -1.84
N PRO A 39 24.04 37.72 -1.78
CA PRO A 39 23.30 36.94 -2.76
C PRO A 39 21.80 37.01 -2.40
N THR A 40 21.01 37.56 -3.32
CA THR A 40 19.55 37.41 -3.34
C THR A 40 19.24 35.94 -3.56
N VAL A 41 18.78 35.24 -2.51
CA VAL A 41 18.23 33.90 -2.64
C VAL A 41 16.85 34.04 -3.26
N ILE A 42 16.76 33.71 -4.54
CA ILE A 42 15.48 33.52 -5.23
C ILE A 42 14.97 32.14 -4.79
N CYS A 43 14.08 32.11 -3.79
CA CYS A 43 13.31 30.92 -3.47
C CYS A 43 12.34 30.65 -4.61
N LEU A 44 12.68 29.68 -5.45
CA LEU A 44 11.71 29.02 -6.34
C LEU A 44 10.71 28.30 -5.44
N THR A 45 9.52 28.87 -5.34
CA THR A 45 8.35 28.28 -4.69
C THR A 45 8.05 26.93 -5.34
N ALA A 46 8.26 25.86 -4.58
CA ALA A 46 7.78 24.54 -4.97
C ALA A 46 6.23 24.56 -4.93
N PRO A 47 5.55 23.98 -5.93
CA PRO A 47 4.10 23.85 -5.88
C PRO A 47 3.69 22.95 -4.70
N PRO A 48 2.49 23.16 -4.12
CA PRO A 48 2.00 22.40 -2.99
C PRO A 48 2.04 20.90 -3.29
N LYS A 49 2.44 20.10 -2.28
CA LYS A 49 2.34 18.63 -2.33
C LYS A 49 0.92 18.27 -2.76
N VAL A 50 0.78 17.70 -3.95
CA VAL A 50 -0.47 17.07 -4.38
C VAL A 50 -0.79 15.97 -3.36
N PRO A 51 -1.99 15.95 -2.76
CA PRO A 51 -2.37 14.88 -1.83
C PRO A 51 -2.20 13.52 -2.51
N LEU A 52 -1.39 12.66 -1.91
CA LEU A 52 -1.26 11.28 -2.38
C LEU A 52 -2.50 10.53 -1.84
N PRO A 53 -3.27 9.84 -2.69
CA PRO A 53 -4.46 9.15 -2.25
C PRO A 53 -4.06 7.91 -1.46
N ILE A 54 -3.96 8.08 -0.14
CA ILE A 54 -4.19 6.99 0.81
C ILE A 54 -5.64 6.59 0.58
N ALA A 55 -5.89 5.30 0.32
CA ALA A 55 -7.21 4.77 0.03
C ALA A 55 -8.22 5.39 1.01
N SER A 56 -9.11 6.22 0.48
CA SER A 56 -10.19 6.79 1.27
C SER A 56 -10.96 5.62 1.88
N PRO A 57 -11.35 5.68 3.16
CA PRO A 57 -12.38 4.78 3.65
C PRO A 57 -13.60 4.89 2.73
N ALA A 58 -14.41 3.83 2.68
CA ALA A 58 -15.60 3.75 1.84
C ALA A 58 -16.34 5.09 1.88
N SER A 59 -16.68 5.64 0.70
CA SER A 59 -17.40 6.90 0.59
C SER A 59 -18.58 6.88 1.55
N LEU A 60 -18.58 7.76 2.56
CA LEU A 60 -19.74 8.00 3.40
C LEU A 60 -20.95 8.11 2.48
N GLY A 61 -21.96 7.26 2.70
CA GLY A 61 -23.19 7.35 1.92
C GLY A 61 -23.71 8.77 1.98
N ASP A 62 -24.05 9.36 0.83
CA ASP A 62 -24.40 10.78 0.67
C ASP A 62 -25.62 11.24 1.50
N ASP A 63 -26.28 10.31 2.20
CA ASP A 63 -27.52 10.54 2.94
C ASP A 63 -27.34 10.22 4.44
N PRO A 64 -27.18 11.26 5.29
CA PRO A 64 -27.07 11.12 6.75
C PRO A 64 -28.30 10.49 7.39
N SER A 65 -29.44 10.44 6.69
CA SER A 65 -30.69 9.84 7.21
C SER A 65 -30.66 8.31 7.25
N LYS A 66 -29.62 7.69 6.67
CA LYS A 66 -29.44 6.23 6.62
C LYS A 66 -28.47 5.69 7.68
N TRP A 67 -27.87 6.57 8.48
CA TRP A 67 -26.84 6.18 9.44
C TRP A 67 -27.47 5.60 10.69
N ASP A 68 -26.79 4.62 11.27
CA ASP A 68 -27.23 4.11 12.55
C ASP A 68 -26.95 5.12 13.68
N PRO A 69 -27.65 5.04 14.83
CA PRO A 69 -27.44 5.98 15.92
C PRO A 69 -26.01 6.00 16.50
N ALA A 70 -25.27 4.89 16.38
CA ALA A 70 -23.90 4.79 16.89
C ALA A 70 -22.90 5.45 15.94
N GLU A 71 -23.09 5.34 14.63
CA GLU A 71 -22.35 6.05 13.59
C GLU A 71 -22.56 7.57 13.73
N CYS A 72 -23.80 8.00 13.99
CA CYS A 72 -24.10 9.40 14.27
C CYS A 72 -23.39 9.91 15.54
N ASP A 73 -23.43 9.17 16.65
CA ASP A 73 -22.73 9.55 17.89
C ASP A 73 -21.21 9.63 17.67
N ALA A 74 -20.63 8.64 16.99
CA ALA A 74 -19.21 8.63 16.65
C ALA A 74 -18.81 9.81 15.75
N LEU A 75 -19.66 10.20 14.78
CA LEU A 75 -19.43 11.37 13.95
C LEU A 75 -19.41 12.64 14.80
N LEU A 76 -20.39 12.83 15.68
CA LEU A 76 -20.52 14.04 16.49
C LEU A 76 -19.32 14.20 17.43
N ARG A 77 -18.93 13.13 18.15
CA ARG A 77 -17.73 13.13 18.99
C ARG A 77 -16.46 13.37 18.19
N GLY A 78 -16.34 12.72 17.03
CA GLY A 78 -15.25 12.97 16.09
C GLY A 78 -15.19 14.43 15.66
N GLY A 79 -16.35 15.05 15.40
CA GLY A 79 -16.47 16.45 15.01
C GLY A 79 -16.03 17.42 16.12
N GLU A 80 -16.38 17.14 17.37
CA GLU A 80 -15.89 17.89 18.53
C GLU A 80 -14.36 17.79 18.66
N GLN A 81 -13.79 16.60 18.43
CA GLN A 81 -12.33 16.40 18.42
C GLN A 81 -11.66 17.18 17.28
N VAL A 82 -12.23 17.18 16.07
CA VAL A 82 -11.72 17.99 14.93
C VAL A 82 -11.75 19.48 15.26
N ALA A 83 -12.87 19.99 15.80
CA ALA A 83 -12.99 21.38 16.19
C ALA A 83 -11.95 21.75 17.28
N SER A 84 -11.74 20.88 18.27
CA SER A 84 -10.73 21.07 19.31
C SER A 84 -9.30 21.14 18.75
N VAL A 85 -8.96 20.26 17.80
CA VAL A 85 -7.65 20.28 17.12
C VAL A 85 -7.44 21.59 16.36
N LEU A 86 -8.43 22.01 15.55
CA LEU A 86 -8.34 23.25 14.79
C LEU A 86 -8.22 24.48 15.69
N GLN A 87 -8.93 24.50 16.82
CA GLN A 87 -8.85 25.59 17.79
C GLN A 87 -7.48 25.65 18.47
N GLU A 88 -6.88 24.52 18.83
CA GLU A 88 -5.52 24.50 19.38
C GLU A 88 -4.48 24.92 18.34
N MET A 89 -4.66 24.53 17.07
CA MET A 89 -3.81 24.99 15.97
C MET A 89 -3.87 26.51 15.83
N LEU A 90 -5.07 27.11 15.85
CA LEU A 90 -5.25 28.57 15.80
C LEU A 90 -4.53 29.25 16.96
N LYS A 91 -4.73 28.76 18.19
CA LYS A 91 -4.06 29.31 19.37
C LYS A 91 -2.53 29.25 19.25
N LEU A 92 -2.00 28.13 18.76
CA LEU A 92 -0.55 27.99 18.58
C LEU A 92 -0.01 28.94 17.50
N MET A 93 -0.77 29.20 16.44
CA MET A 93 -0.41 30.18 15.42
C MET A 93 -0.41 31.62 15.96
N GLU A 94 -1.42 31.96 16.78
CA GLU A 94 -1.51 33.25 17.46
C GLU A 94 -0.32 33.47 18.42
N ASP A 95 0.02 32.46 19.21
CA ASP A 95 1.15 32.49 20.16
C ASP A 95 2.50 32.63 19.43
N MET A 96 2.60 32.20 18.17
CA MET A 96 3.81 32.30 17.35
C MET A 96 3.95 33.64 16.61
N GLU A 97 3.03 34.59 16.80
CA GLU A 97 2.98 35.88 16.09
C GLU A 97 3.07 35.74 14.54
N MET A 98 2.60 34.60 14.01
CA MET A 98 2.49 34.43 12.57
C MET A 98 1.41 35.40 12.08
N ASP A 99 1.77 36.32 11.18
CA ASP A 99 0.74 37.07 10.46
C ASP A 99 -0.20 36.06 9.82
N GLY A 100 -1.51 36.30 9.80
CA GLY A 100 -2.53 35.31 9.37
C GLY A 100 -2.41 34.80 7.92
N SER A 101 -1.26 34.99 7.27
CA SER A 101 -0.83 34.23 6.11
C SER A 101 -0.68 32.75 6.50
N PHE A 102 -1.60 31.92 6.00
CA PHE A 102 -1.47 30.47 5.99
C PHE A 102 -0.37 30.08 5.00
N GLU A 103 0.89 30.40 5.29
CA GLU A 103 2.00 29.75 4.60
C GLU A 103 1.84 28.25 4.82
N SER A 104 1.66 27.50 3.73
CA SER A 104 1.35 26.06 3.79
C SER A 104 2.30 25.27 4.69
N LEU A 105 3.56 25.70 4.79
CA LEU A 105 4.57 25.10 5.66
C LEU A 105 4.30 25.36 7.15
N ALA A 106 3.84 26.56 7.52
CA ALA A 106 3.52 26.92 8.90
C ALA A 106 2.32 26.10 9.41
N VAL A 107 1.29 25.95 8.56
CA VAL A 107 0.13 25.11 8.86
C VAL A 107 0.54 23.65 9.07
N GLU A 108 1.42 23.10 8.21
CA GLU A 108 1.93 21.73 8.34
C GLU A 108 2.70 21.53 9.67
N LEU A 109 3.54 22.50 10.05
CA LEU A 109 4.31 22.45 11.31
C LEU A 109 3.41 22.52 12.55
N VAL A 110 2.44 23.44 12.55
CA VAL A 110 1.46 23.59 13.64
C VAL A 110 0.59 22.34 13.76
N ALA A 111 0.09 21.83 12.63
CA ALA A 111 -0.67 20.58 12.59
C ALA A 111 0.15 19.43 13.18
N GLN A 112 1.43 19.29 12.80
CA GLN A 112 2.31 18.25 13.35
C GLN A 112 2.47 18.38 14.87
N GLY A 113 2.66 19.59 15.39
CA GLY A 113 2.81 19.85 16.82
C GLY A 113 1.57 19.55 17.64
N VAL A 114 0.37 19.88 17.14
CA VAL A 114 -0.90 19.62 17.84
C VAL A 114 -1.29 18.14 17.74
N ILE A 115 -1.28 17.59 16.53
CA ILE A 115 -1.69 16.19 16.29
C ILE A 115 -0.74 15.22 16.98
N GLY A 116 0.57 15.48 16.95
CA GLY A 116 1.55 14.61 17.58
C GLY A 116 1.33 14.38 19.08
N LYS A 117 0.71 15.34 19.77
CA LYS A 117 0.35 15.23 21.21
C LYS A 117 -0.92 14.41 21.45
N ARG A 118 -1.86 14.41 20.50
CA ARG A 118 -3.22 13.90 20.70
C ARG A 118 -3.54 12.62 19.93
N VAL A 119 -2.69 12.21 18.97
CA VAL A 119 -2.99 11.10 18.06
C VAL A 119 -3.29 9.77 18.79
N ASP A 120 -2.73 9.56 19.98
CA ASP A 120 -2.98 8.34 20.79
C ASP A 120 -4.33 8.38 21.53
N GLU A 121 -4.90 9.57 21.72
CA GLU A 121 -6.16 9.81 22.42
C GLU A 121 -7.32 10.05 21.44
N MET A 122 -7.05 10.08 20.14
CA MET A 122 -8.05 10.26 19.10
C MET A 122 -9.00 9.07 19.02
N GLU A 123 -10.30 9.35 18.95
CA GLU A 123 -11.32 8.31 18.82
C GLU A 123 -11.46 7.84 17.37
N SER A 124 -12.03 6.66 17.16
CA SER A 124 -12.26 6.09 15.82
C SER A 124 -13.16 6.97 14.94
N GLY A 125 -14.02 7.80 15.55
CA GLY A 125 -14.90 8.75 14.85
C GLY A 125 -14.17 9.96 14.27
N PHE A 126 -12.93 10.25 14.69
CA PHE A 126 -12.20 11.45 14.29
C PHE A 126 -11.94 11.52 12.78
N LEU A 127 -11.37 10.47 12.18
CA LEU A 127 -11.09 10.43 10.75
C LEU A 127 -12.39 10.44 9.92
N MET A 128 -13.44 9.81 10.43
CA MET A 128 -14.77 9.82 9.81
C MET A 128 -15.35 11.24 9.76
N ALA A 129 -15.24 11.99 10.86
CA ALA A 129 -15.66 13.38 10.93
C ALA A 129 -14.83 14.28 10.01
N LEU A 130 -13.51 14.10 9.95
CA LEU A 130 -12.66 14.83 8.99
C LEU A 130 -13.10 14.58 7.54
N ASP A 131 -13.31 13.32 7.16
CA ASP A 131 -13.74 12.98 5.80
C ASP A 131 -15.09 13.60 5.46
N TYR A 132 -16.04 13.57 6.41
CA TYR A 132 -17.33 14.23 6.24
C TYR A 132 -17.18 15.75 6.07
N MET A 133 -16.36 16.41 6.90
CA MET A 133 -16.12 17.86 6.81
C MET A 133 -15.40 18.25 5.51
N ILE A 134 -14.49 17.42 5.00
CA ILE A 134 -13.83 17.61 3.69
C ILE A 134 -14.87 17.54 2.58
N GLN A 135 -15.75 16.53 2.60
CA GLN A 135 -16.84 16.41 1.62
C GLN A 135 -17.79 17.61 1.69
N LEU A 136 -18.11 18.10 2.88
CA LEU A 136 -18.93 19.29 3.06
C LEU A 136 -18.23 20.53 2.49
N ALA A 137 -16.92 20.71 2.72
CA ALA A 137 -16.12 21.79 2.13
C ALA A 137 -16.11 21.76 0.61
N GLU A 138 -16.04 20.57 0.02
CA GLU A 138 -16.15 20.38 -1.41
C GLU A 138 -17.55 20.74 -1.95
N LYS A 139 -18.62 20.32 -1.26
CA LYS A 139 -20.01 20.68 -1.61
C LYS A 139 -20.24 22.19 -1.52
N ASP A 140 -19.67 22.85 -0.53
CA ASP A 140 -19.76 24.29 -0.32
C ASP A 140 -18.82 25.11 -1.24
N SER A 141 -17.97 24.45 -2.06
CA SER A 141 -16.93 25.08 -2.88
C SER A 141 -15.92 25.91 -2.07
N ASP A 142 -15.73 25.57 -0.79
CA ASP A 142 -14.77 26.21 0.11
C ASP A 142 -13.40 25.49 0.01
N ASN A 143 -12.60 25.93 -0.97
CA ASN A 143 -11.29 25.34 -1.26
C ASN A 143 -10.27 25.57 -0.12
N GLU A 144 -10.37 26.68 0.61
CA GLU A 144 -9.45 26.98 1.71
C GLU A 144 -9.70 26.02 2.87
N ARG A 145 -10.97 25.87 3.31
CA ARG A 145 -11.37 24.90 4.34
C ARG A 145 -11.00 23.48 3.94
N LYS A 146 -11.26 23.12 2.67
CA LYS A 146 -10.89 21.80 2.13
C LYS A 146 -9.39 21.56 2.26
N SER A 147 -8.55 22.49 1.81
CA SER A 147 -7.10 22.34 1.84
C SER A 147 -6.54 22.22 3.26
N LEU A 148 -7.07 22.99 4.22
CA LEU A 148 -6.68 22.91 5.62
C LEU A 148 -7.02 21.53 6.23
N LEU A 149 -8.24 21.06 6.01
CA LEU A 149 -8.69 19.76 6.51
C LEU A 149 -7.92 18.60 5.88
N GLU A 150 -7.55 18.70 4.60
CA GLU A 150 -6.68 17.73 3.93
C GLU A 150 -5.28 17.69 4.55
N VAL A 151 -4.69 18.84 4.91
CA VAL A 151 -3.41 18.90 5.64
C VAL A 151 -3.51 18.23 7.01
N VAL A 152 -4.59 18.50 7.76
CA VAL A 152 -4.85 17.86 9.06
C VAL A 152 -4.98 16.35 8.89
N LYS A 153 -5.82 15.89 7.96
CA LYS A 153 -6.01 14.47 7.64
C LYS A 153 -4.67 13.81 7.30
N GLN A 154 -3.89 14.40 6.39
CA GLN A 154 -2.60 13.84 6.00
C GLN A 154 -1.63 13.77 7.19
N THR A 155 -1.61 14.79 8.03
CA THR A 155 -0.72 14.85 9.21
C THR A 155 -1.06 13.76 10.23
N VAL A 156 -2.34 13.46 10.43
CA VAL A 156 -2.79 12.35 11.29
C VAL A 156 -2.37 11.01 10.70
N LEU A 157 -2.60 10.79 9.41
CA LEU A 157 -2.21 9.56 8.72
C LEU A 157 -0.69 9.35 8.76
N ASP A 158 0.10 10.41 8.62
CA ASP A 158 1.56 10.35 8.74
C ASP A 158 2.02 9.95 10.15
N HIS A 159 1.38 10.48 11.20
CA HIS A 159 1.67 10.10 12.58
C HIS A 159 1.31 8.65 12.87
N LEU A 160 0.14 8.20 12.43
CA LEU A 160 -0.28 6.81 12.56
C LEU A 160 0.69 5.88 11.81
N THR A 161 1.05 6.23 10.59
CA THR A 161 2.00 5.44 9.78
C THR A 161 3.36 5.33 10.48
N LYS A 162 3.90 6.41 11.04
CA LYS A 162 5.19 6.38 11.76
C LYS A 162 5.17 5.45 12.99
N LYS A 163 4.01 5.26 13.62
CA LYS A 163 3.85 4.38 14.80
C LYS A 163 3.65 2.91 14.44
N CYS A 164 3.25 2.61 13.20
CA CYS A 164 3.09 1.23 12.75
C CYS A 164 4.43 0.46 12.78
N PRO A 165 4.42 -0.87 12.98
CA PRO A 165 5.61 -1.69 12.83
C PRO A 165 6.27 -1.54 11.44
N PRO A 166 7.59 -1.74 11.31
CA PRO A 166 8.32 -1.56 10.04
C PRO A 166 7.71 -2.27 8.83
N HIS A 167 7.28 -3.54 8.98
CA HIS A 167 6.70 -4.32 7.89
C HIS A 167 5.37 -3.73 7.41
N VAL A 168 4.53 -3.20 8.32
CA VAL A 168 3.27 -2.53 7.97
C VAL A 168 3.53 -1.25 7.17
N GLN A 169 4.49 -0.44 7.62
CA GLN A 169 4.88 0.79 6.91
C GLN A 169 5.35 0.48 5.48
N VAL A 170 6.16 -0.57 5.33
CA VAL A 170 6.70 -0.99 4.03
C VAL A 170 5.61 -1.50 3.10
N VAL A 171 4.63 -2.28 3.58
CA VAL A 171 3.48 -2.71 2.78
C VAL A 171 2.71 -1.51 2.22
N GLY A 172 2.48 -0.48 3.06
CA GLY A 172 1.84 0.76 2.64
C GLY A 172 2.60 1.48 1.52
N LEU A 173 3.93 1.61 1.66
CA LEU A 173 4.80 2.22 0.64
C LEU A 173 4.82 1.42 -0.67
N LEU A 174 4.84 0.08 -0.58
CA LEU A 174 4.84 -0.79 -1.75
C LEU A 174 3.54 -0.70 -2.53
N CYS A 175 2.39 -0.59 -1.84
CA CYS A 175 1.09 -0.38 -2.48
C CYS A 175 0.99 0.95 -3.24
N GLN A 176 1.83 1.93 -2.90
CA GLN A 176 1.90 3.23 -3.59
C GLN A 176 2.95 3.27 -4.71
N THR A 177 3.78 2.24 -4.84
CA THR A 177 4.89 2.20 -5.81
C THR A 177 4.45 1.44 -7.06
N GLU A 178 4.24 2.18 -8.15
CA GLU A 178 3.58 1.66 -9.36
C GLU A 178 4.49 0.75 -10.19
N LYS A 179 5.77 1.14 -10.33
CA LYS A 179 6.72 0.41 -11.16
C LYS A 179 7.29 -0.79 -10.43
N LYS A 180 7.29 -1.94 -11.12
CA LYS A 180 7.87 -3.19 -10.63
C LYS A 180 9.33 -3.03 -10.18
N ASP A 181 10.17 -2.42 -11.01
CA ASP A 181 11.60 -2.25 -10.71
C ASP A 181 11.82 -1.38 -9.46
N SER A 182 10.99 -0.34 -9.28
CA SER A 182 11.02 0.53 -8.11
C SER A 182 10.58 -0.20 -6.85
N ARG A 183 9.56 -1.07 -6.93
CA ARG A 183 9.17 -1.97 -5.82
C ARG A 183 10.27 -2.95 -5.45
N HIS A 184 10.92 -3.57 -6.43
CA HIS A 184 12.03 -4.51 -6.18
C HIS A 184 13.23 -3.81 -5.55
N GLU A 185 13.53 -2.59 -6.00
CA GLU A 185 14.57 -1.77 -5.39
C GLU A 185 14.22 -1.35 -3.95
N LEU A 186 12.95 -1.04 -3.69
CA LEU A 186 12.45 -0.77 -2.33
C LEU A 186 12.63 -2.02 -1.45
N LEU A 187 12.13 -3.18 -1.88
CA LEU A 187 12.24 -4.45 -1.16
C LEU A 187 13.71 -4.83 -0.89
N ARG A 188 14.62 -4.62 -1.86
CA ARG A 188 16.06 -4.85 -1.66
C ARG A 188 16.63 -3.98 -0.54
N ARG A 189 16.30 -2.68 -0.51
CA ARG A 189 16.76 -1.78 0.55
C ARG A 189 16.18 -2.16 1.91
N VAL A 190 14.88 -2.49 1.95
CA VAL A 190 14.22 -2.91 3.20
C VAL A 190 14.88 -4.15 3.77
N ALA A 191 15.16 -5.16 2.95
CA ALA A 191 15.88 -6.37 3.35
C ALA A 191 17.33 -6.09 3.79
N ALA A 192 17.97 -5.05 3.26
CA ALA A 192 19.30 -4.61 3.64
C ALA A 192 19.35 -3.73 4.90
N GLY A 193 18.23 -3.54 5.60
CA GLY A 193 18.15 -2.73 6.83
C GLY A 193 17.55 -1.33 6.65
N GLY A 194 16.99 -1.02 5.48
CA GLY A 194 16.31 0.25 5.18
C GLY A 194 17.23 1.30 4.55
N GLY A 195 16.89 2.58 4.72
CA GLY A 195 17.67 3.72 4.22
C GLY A 195 16.85 4.74 3.43
N VAL A 196 17.51 5.50 2.56
CA VAL A 196 16.84 6.49 1.72
C VAL A 196 16.40 5.84 0.41
N PHE A 197 15.10 5.87 0.13
CA PHE A 197 14.50 5.44 -1.13
C PHE A 197 14.05 6.67 -1.93
N LYS A 198 14.23 6.64 -3.25
CA LYS A 198 13.71 7.66 -4.15
C LYS A 198 12.56 7.05 -4.94
N ASN A 199 11.36 7.58 -4.76
CA ASN A 199 10.19 7.09 -5.47
C ASN A 199 10.20 7.53 -6.95
N ASP A 200 9.25 7.00 -7.73
CA ASP A 200 9.11 7.28 -9.16
C ASP A 200 8.89 8.77 -9.48
N LYS A 201 8.36 9.54 -8.51
CA LYS A 201 8.13 10.99 -8.59
C LYS A 201 9.34 11.83 -8.17
N GLY A 202 10.44 11.17 -7.81
CA GLY A 202 11.69 11.80 -7.38
C GLY A 202 11.75 12.26 -5.93
N LEU A 203 10.68 12.05 -5.14
CA LEU A 203 10.68 12.29 -3.70
C LEU A 203 11.54 11.24 -2.99
N LYS A 204 12.37 11.73 -2.06
CA LYS A 204 13.15 10.88 -1.17
C LYS A 204 12.33 10.60 0.08
N CYS A 205 12.17 9.33 0.45
CA CYS A 205 11.59 8.92 1.72
C CYS A 205 12.58 8.03 2.47
N GLN A 206 12.55 8.11 3.80
CA GLN A 206 13.25 7.16 4.65
C GLN A 206 12.39 5.91 4.78
N ILE A 207 13.00 4.76 4.50
CA ILE A 207 12.34 3.46 4.61
C ILE A 207 12.95 2.67 5.78
N PRO A 208 12.13 2.04 6.63
CA PRO A 208 12.62 1.21 7.71
C PRO A 208 13.12 -0.14 7.18
N GLY A 209 13.97 -0.81 7.95
CA GLY A 209 14.37 -2.20 7.69
C GLY A 209 13.30 -3.17 8.18
N ALA A 210 13.00 -4.21 7.41
CA ALA A 210 12.04 -5.25 7.76
C ALA A 210 12.37 -6.58 7.06
N ASN A 211 11.91 -7.69 7.63
CA ASN A 211 12.07 -9.01 7.03
C ASN A 211 11.07 -9.20 5.87
N LEU A 212 11.53 -9.73 4.74
CA LEU A 212 10.68 -10.03 3.58
C LEU A 212 9.55 -11.00 3.91
N ASN A 213 9.78 -11.94 4.84
CA ASN A 213 8.77 -12.89 5.30
C ASN A 213 7.66 -12.17 6.08
N ASP A 214 8.02 -11.23 6.96
CA ASP A 214 7.04 -10.45 7.73
C ASP A 214 6.22 -9.54 6.81
N ILE A 215 6.83 -9.00 5.75
CA ILE A 215 6.12 -8.20 4.73
C ILE A 215 5.14 -9.08 3.95
N ALA A 216 5.57 -10.27 3.51
CA ALA A 216 4.72 -11.20 2.79
C ALA A 216 3.53 -11.66 3.65
N ASN A 217 3.78 -12.01 4.91
CA ASN A 217 2.75 -12.42 5.87
C ASN A 217 1.79 -11.26 6.16
N GLN A 218 2.31 -10.06 6.40
CA GLN A 218 1.46 -8.89 6.63
C GLN A 218 0.54 -8.58 5.45
N ALA A 219 1.04 -8.72 4.21
CA ALA A 219 0.22 -8.56 3.02
C ALA A 219 -0.83 -9.67 2.89
N ASP A 220 -0.48 -10.91 3.25
CA ASP A 220 -1.41 -12.04 3.24
C ASP A 220 -2.51 -11.93 4.31
N ASP A 221 -2.18 -11.46 5.51
CA ASP A 221 -3.16 -11.20 6.59
C ASP A 221 -4.18 -10.14 6.15
N LEU A 222 -3.72 -9.07 5.50
CA LEU A 222 -4.61 -8.03 4.95
C LEU A 222 -5.47 -8.57 3.82
N LEU A 223 -4.93 -9.42 2.95
CA LEU A 223 -5.69 -10.09 1.90
C LEU A 223 -6.75 -11.02 2.49
N GLU A 224 -6.42 -11.82 3.49
CA GLU A 224 -7.37 -12.68 4.19
C GLU A 224 -8.52 -11.87 4.79
N LEU A 225 -8.21 -10.73 5.42
CA LEU A 225 -9.22 -9.84 5.97
C LEU A 225 -10.13 -9.24 4.88
N MET A 226 -9.60 -8.92 3.70
CA MET A 226 -10.41 -8.41 2.58
C MET A 226 -11.25 -9.51 1.92
N GLU A 227 -10.68 -10.70 1.75
CA GLU A 227 -11.28 -11.84 1.04
C GLU A 227 -12.21 -12.70 1.90
N SER A 228 -12.20 -12.50 3.23
CA SER A 228 -13.16 -13.12 4.15
C SER A 228 -14.51 -12.40 4.17
N ARG A 229 -14.57 -11.14 3.68
CA ARG A 229 -15.80 -10.36 3.58
C ARG A 229 -16.72 -10.90 2.49
N PRO A 230 -18.05 -10.74 2.62
CA PRO A 230 -19.00 -11.13 1.57
C PRO A 230 -18.80 -10.39 0.25
N THR A 231 -18.30 -9.14 0.33
CA THR A 231 -18.00 -8.27 -0.80
C THR A 231 -16.60 -7.70 -0.64
N ILE A 232 -15.84 -7.65 -1.74
CA ILE A 232 -14.49 -7.05 -1.72
C ILE A 232 -14.65 -5.51 -1.77
N PRO A 233 -14.16 -4.77 -0.75
CA PRO A 233 -14.39 -3.33 -0.66
C PRO A 233 -13.60 -2.52 -1.70
N ASP A 234 -12.34 -2.89 -1.94
CA ASP A 234 -11.47 -2.22 -2.93
C ASP A 234 -10.63 -3.26 -3.68
N ARG A 235 -11.00 -3.52 -4.93
CA ARG A 235 -10.29 -4.47 -5.81
C ARG A 235 -8.93 -3.94 -6.29
N LYS A 236 -8.74 -2.62 -6.33
CA LYS A 236 -7.46 -2.00 -6.71
C LYS A 236 -6.44 -2.19 -5.59
N LEU A 237 -6.85 -1.93 -4.34
CA LEU A 237 -6.01 -2.22 -3.17
C LEU A 237 -5.72 -3.71 -3.05
N LEU A 238 -6.72 -4.56 -3.25
CA LEU A 238 -6.53 -6.01 -3.22
C LEU A 238 -5.49 -6.46 -4.26
N ALA A 239 -5.59 -5.97 -5.50
CA ALA A 239 -4.60 -6.25 -6.54
C ALA A 239 -3.19 -5.81 -6.14
N ARG A 240 -3.04 -4.61 -5.54
CA ARG A 240 -1.76 -4.12 -5.01
C ARG A 240 -1.19 -5.06 -3.94
N LEU A 241 -2.00 -5.45 -2.96
CA LEU A 241 -1.58 -6.35 -1.88
C LEU A 241 -1.16 -7.72 -2.42
N VAL A 242 -1.88 -8.28 -3.40
CA VAL A 242 -1.47 -9.53 -4.06
C VAL A 242 -0.10 -9.36 -4.71
N ILE A 243 0.12 -8.30 -5.50
CA ILE A 243 1.43 -8.06 -6.13
C ILE A 243 2.53 -7.92 -5.08
N VAL A 244 2.29 -7.19 -3.98
CA VAL A 244 3.25 -7.02 -2.89
C VAL A 244 3.61 -8.36 -2.24
N ARG A 245 2.61 -9.18 -1.92
CA ARG A 245 2.81 -10.53 -1.35
C ARG A 245 3.67 -11.38 -2.27
N GLU A 246 3.32 -11.46 -3.55
CA GLU A 246 4.01 -12.31 -4.52
C GLU A 246 5.44 -11.81 -4.81
N GLU A 247 5.67 -10.50 -4.90
CA GLU A 247 7.03 -9.96 -5.10
C GLU A 247 7.92 -10.19 -3.87
N ALA A 248 7.39 -10.01 -2.65
CA ALA A 248 8.13 -10.30 -1.42
C ALA A 248 8.52 -11.79 -1.32
N ARG A 249 7.57 -12.71 -1.61
CA ARG A 249 7.82 -14.16 -1.67
C ARG A 249 8.89 -14.53 -2.69
N ASN A 250 8.78 -13.99 -3.90
CA ASN A 250 9.76 -14.24 -4.97
C ASN A 250 11.18 -13.78 -4.61
N MET A 251 11.32 -12.71 -3.82
CA MET A 251 12.63 -12.22 -3.38
C MET A 251 13.30 -13.06 -2.29
N MET A 252 12.57 -13.97 -1.62
CA MET A 252 13.11 -14.85 -0.59
C MET A 252 13.84 -16.09 -1.13
N GLY A 253 13.93 -16.25 -2.45
CA GLY A 253 14.78 -17.25 -3.11
C GLY A 253 14.18 -18.67 -3.25
N GLY A 254 13.08 -19.00 -2.56
CA GLY A 254 12.38 -20.29 -2.76
C GLY A 254 11.33 -20.29 -3.87
N GLY A 255 11.05 -19.12 -4.45
CA GLY A 255 10.12 -18.97 -5.57
C GLY A 255 8.68 -19.37 -5.21
N LEU A 256 7.93 -19.82 -6.22
CA LEU A 256 6.51 -20.18 -6.08
C LEU A 256 6.28 -21.33 -5.10
N LEU A 257 7.23 -22.27 -5.03
CA LEU A 257 7.10 -23.54 -4.30
C LEU A 257 7.78 -23.51 -2.92
N ASP A 258 8.12 -22.32 -2.44
CA ASP A 258 8.68 -22.16 -1.11
C ASP A 258 7.69 -22.65 -0.05
N GLU A 259 8.12 -23.58 0.81
CA GLU A 259 7.28 -24.15 1.88
C GLU A 259 6.75 -23.06 2.83
N ARG A 260 7.48 -21.95 2.97
CA ARG A 260 7.06 -20.79 3.77
C ARG A 260 5.80 -20.11 3.22
N ASN A 261 5.47 -20.31 1.95
CA ASN A 261 4.28 -19.74 1.32
C ASN A 261 3.01 -20.54 1.68
N ASP A 262 3.14 -21.77 2.18
CA ASP A 262 1.99 -22.63 2.44
C ASP A 262 1.18 -22.13 3.64
N ARG A 263 -0.06 -21.73 3.38
CA ARG A 263 -1.05 -21.35 4.40
C ARG A 263 -1.59 -22.53 5.21
N GLY A 264 -1.09 -23.75 5.00
CA GLY A 264 -1.46 -24.95 5.76
C GLY A 264 -2.82 -25.54 5.41
N PHE A 265 -3.48 -25.09 4.33
CA PHE A 265 -4.75 -25.70 3.90
C PHE A 265 -4.56 -27.16 3.51
N THR A 266 -5.24 -28.06 4.24
CA THR A 266 -5.32 -29.50 3.94
C THR A 266 -6.28 -29.81 2.80
N THR A 267 -7.22 -28.91 2.52
CA THR A 267 -8.20 -29.00 1.42
C THR A 267 -8.23 -27.70 0.64
N LEU A 268 -8.19 -27.79 -0.69
CA LEU A 268 -8.27 -26.62 -1.54
C LEU A 268 -9.71 -26.07 -1.59
N PRO A 269 -9.88 -24.73 -1.61
CA PRO A 269 -11.19 -24.10 -1.75
C PRO A 269 -11.94 -24.52 -3.04
N GLU A 270 -13.21 -24.87 -2.91
CA GLU A 270 -14.01 -25.42 -4.01
C GLU A 270 -14.19 -24.43 -5.17
N ALA A 271 -14.43 -23.14 -4.89
CA ALA A 271 -14.68 -22.13 -5.91
C ALA A 271 -13.44 -21.93 -6.81
N GLU A 272 -12.27 -21.77 -6.19
CA GLU A 272 -10.99 -21.60 -6.87
C GLU A 272 -10.62 -22.86 -7.67
N VAL A 273 -10.86 -24.07 -7.13
CA VAL A 273 -10.62 -25.34 -7.84
C VAL A 273 -11.55 -25.53 -9.04
N ASN A 274 -12.83 -25.19 -8.90
CA ASN A 274 -13.81 -25.27 -9.99
C ASN A 274 -13.44 -24.31 -11.12
N PHE A 275 -13.06 -23.08 -10.79
CA PHE A 275 -12.58 -22.12 -11.78
C PHE A 275 -11.30 -22.61 -12.46
N LEU A 276 -10.31 -23.07 -11.69
CA LEU A 276 -9.06 -23.61 -12.23
C LEU A 276 -9.30 -24.79 -13.19
N SER A 277 -10.23 -25.68 -12.86
CA SER A 277 -10.62 -26.80 -13.71
C SER A 277 -11.18 -26.34 -15.06
N LYS A 278 -11.98 -25.27 -15.08
CA LYS A 278 -12.46 -24.64 -16.33
C LYS A 278 -11.31 -24.02 -17.12
N LEU A 279 -10.34 -23.40 -16.44
CA LEU A 279 -9.20 -22.79 -17.12
C LEU A 279 -8.28 -23.84 -17.79
N VAL A 280 -8.06 -24.98 -17.14
CA VAL A 280 -7.23 -26.07 -17.68
C VAL A 280 -7.90 -26.79 -18.86
N ALA A 281 -9.23 -26.79 -18.93
CA ALA A 281 -9.97 -27.35 -20.06
C ALA A 281 -9.85 -26.52 -21.35
N LEU A 282 -9.38 -25.27 -21.26
CA LEU A 282 -9.25 -24.35 -22.37
C LEU A 282 -7.78 -24.15 -22.76
N LYS A 283 -7.52 -23.88 -24.04
CA LYS A 283 -6.16 -23.55 -24.51
C LYS A 283 -5.76 -22.13 -24.07
N PRO A 284 -4.48 -21.89 -23.72
CA PRO A 284 -3.96 -20.55 -23.49
C PRO A 284 -4.28 -19.58 -24.63
N GLY A 285 -4.74 -18.37 -24.29
CA GLY A 285 -5.04 -17.34 -25.28
C GLY A 285 -5.98 -16.26 -24.77
N LYS A 286 -6.42 -15.39 -25.68
CA LYS A 286 -7.24 -14.20 -25.37
C LYS A 286 -8.58 -14.49 -24.71
N ALA A 287 -9.18 -15.65 -24.98
CA ALA A 287 -10.43 -16.05 -24.34
C ALA A 287 -10.21 -16.34 -22.85
N LEU A 288 -9.14 -17.09 -22.55
CA LEU A 288 -8.75 -17.43 -21.18
C LEU A 288 -8.29 -16.20 -20.39
N GLU A 289 -7.48 -15.33 -21.02
CA GLU A 289 -7.06 -14.04 -20.44
C GLU A 289 -8.26 -13.16 -20.07
N ARG A 290 -9.30 -13.11 -20.93
CA ARG A 290 -10.55 -12.41 -20.63
C ARG A 290 -11.30 -13.02 -19.45
N MET A 291 -11.41 -14.35 -19.38
CA MET A 291 -12.06 -15.03 -18.25
C MET A 291 -11.36 -14.71 -16.92
N ILE A 292 -10.03 -14.77 -16.89
CA ILE A 292 -9.26 -14.41 -15.70
C ILE A 292 -9.50 -12.95 -15.35
N LYS A 293 -9.46 -12.04 -16.34
CA LYS A 293 -9.68 -10.61 -16.14
C LYS A 293 -11.06 -10.31 -15.57
N ASP A 294 -12.11 -10.92 -16.09
CA ASP A 294 -13.47 -10.75 -15.60
C ASP A 294 -13.59 -11.19 -14.14
N VAL A 295 -13.02 -12.34 -13.78
CA VAL A 295 -13.03 -12.84 -12.39
C VAL A 295 -12.26 -11.92 -11.45
N MET A 296 -11.05 -11.48 -11.81
CA MET A 296 -10.27 -10.56 -10.97
C MET A 296 -11.02 -9.23 -10.74
N GLN A 297 -11.71 -8.73 -11.77
CA GLN A 297 -12.53 -7.51 -11.71
C GLN A 297 -13.85 -7.66 -10.94
N GLY A 298 -14.22 -8.86 -10.53
CA GLY A 298 -15.47 -9.10 -9.81
C GLY A 298 -16.68 -9.36 -10.68
N LYS A 299 -16.46 -9.99 -11.83
CA LYS A 299 -17.51 -10.43 -12.74
C LYS A 299 -17.51 -11.95 -12.83
N ALA A 300 -18.60 -12.50 -13.35
CA ALA A 300 -18.78 -13.94 -13.51
C ALA A 300 -18.49 -14.71 -12.21
N GLU A 301 -17.50 -15.59 -12.20
CA GLU A 301 -17.16 -16.44 -11.05
C GLU A 301 -16.50 -15.67 -9.89
N GLY A 302 -16.06 -14.44 -10.14
CA GLY A 302 -15.55 -13.52 -9.12
C GLY A 302 -16.60 -12.52 -8.62
N ALA A 303 -17.84 -12.59 -9.11
CA ALA A 303 -18.90 -11.65 -8.76
C ALA A 303 -19.33 -11.80 -7.31
N ASP A 304 -19.34 -10.67 -6.61
CA ASP A 304 -19.86 -10.61 -5.25
C ASP A 304 -21.36 -10.93 -5.29
N ASN A 305 -21.78 -11.98 -4.58
CA ASN A 305 -23.17 -12.44 -4.59
C ASN A 305 -24.05 -11.49 -3.77
N ILE A 306 -24.44 -10.35 -4.35
CA ILE A 306 -25.36 -9.38 -3.72
C ILE A 306 -26.84 -9.74 -4.00
N GLU A 307 -27.11 -10.78 -4.79
CA GLU A 307 -28.48 -11.19 -5.11
C GLU A 307 -29.21 -11.86 -3.93
N ASN A 308 -30.02 -11.02 -3.27
CA ASN A 308 -31.30 -11.26 -2.59
C ASN A 308 -31.31 -12.23 -1.39
N ALA A 309 -31.14 -11.66 -0.20
CA ALA A 309 -31.69 -12.21 1.04
C ALA A 309 -33.24 -12.20 1.10
N ASN A 310 -33.92 -11.72 0.05
CA ASN A 310 -35.38 -11.60 -0.04
C ASN A 310 -35.97 -12.27 -1.30
N ALA A 311 -35.38 -13.36 -1.79
CA ALA A 311 -36.03 -14.19 -2.79
C ALA A 311 -36.92 -15.22 -2.08
N GLY A 312 -38.21 -14.93 -1.99
CA GLY A 312 -39.24 -15.94 -1.70
C GLY A 312 -39.20 -17.07 -2.73
N PRO A 313 -39.80 -18.23 -2.43
CA PRO A 313 -39.54 -19.50 -3.12
C PRO A 313 -40.27 -19.62 -4.46
N ASP A 314 -40.33 -18.57 -5.28
CA ASP A 314 -40.92 -18.64 -6.62
C ASP A 314 -40.41 -17.51 -7.53
N SER A 315 -39.35 -17.79 -8.29
CA SER A 315 -39.16 -17.17 -9.60
C SER A 315 -38.41 -18.11 -10.53
N LYS A 316 -39.18 -18.88 -11.30
CA LYS A 316 -38.76 -19.52 -12.55
C LYS A 316 -38.56 -18.45 -13.63
N LEU A 317 -37.32 -18.18 -14.01
CA LEU A 317 -36.78 -17.59 -15.27
C LEU A 317 -35.43 -16.96 -14.88
N ASP A 318 -34.26 -17.23 -15.44
CA ASP A 318 -33.85 -17.75 -16.73
C ASP A 318 -32.58 -18.61 -16.55
N HIS A 319 -32.68 -19.92 -16.75
CA HIS A 319 -31.52 -20.80 -16.81
C HIS A 319 -31.20 -21.10 -18.28
N LEU A 320 -30.35 -20.27 -18.88
CA LEU A 320 -29.64 -20.61 -20.11
C LEU A 320 -28.17 -20.22 -19.99
N THR A 321 -27.38 -21.14 -19.42
CA THR A 321 -25.98 -21.40 -19.83
C THR A 321 -25.51 -22.69 -19.15
N GLY A 322 -25.32 -23.73 -19.96
CA GLY A 322 -24.83 -25.04 -19.52
C GLY A 322 -23.34 -25.01 -19.21
N ILE A 323 -22.93 -25.63 -18.10
CA ILE A 323 -22.54 -27.04 -18.02
C ILE A 323 -22.75 -27.44 -16.56
N SER A 324 -23.56 -28.48 -16.35
CA SER A 324 -23.89 -29.04 -15.04
C SER A 324 -22.63 -29.62 -14.40
N GLY A 325 -22.16 -29.00 -13.32
CA GLY A 325 -21.17 -29.55 -12.40
C GLY A 325 -21.72 -29.38 -10.99
N ARG A 326 -22.09 -30.51 -10.37
CA ARG A 326 -22.47 -30.73 -8.95
C ARG A 326 -22.90 -29.48 -8.16
N GLY A 327 -24.19 -29.44 -7.81
CA GLY A 327 -24.68 -28.57 -6.75
C GLY A 327 -23.87 -28.76 -5.46
N SER A 328 -23.54 -27.64 -4.82
CA SER A 328 -22.94 -27.57 -3.49
C SER A 328 -23.63 -28.55 -2.54
N VAL A 329 -22.86 -29.48 -1.98
CA VAL A 329 -23.34 -30.52 -1.05
C VAL A 329 -23.96 -29.92 0.22
N THR A 330 -23.77 -28.60 0.44
CA THR A 330 -24.22 -27.88 1.63
C THR A 330 -25.38 -26.91 1.37
N GLY A 331 -25.87 -26.78 0.13
CA GLY A 331 -26.95 -25.83 -0.21
C GLY A 331 -26.58 -24.35 -0.09
N LEU A 332 -25.35 -24.03 0.30
CA LEU A 332 -24.81 -22.67 0.34
C LEU A 332 -24.28 -22.31 -1.06
N LYS A 333 -24.67 -21.12 -1.56
CA LYS A 333 -24.09 -20.56 -2.79
C LYS A 333 -22.56 -20.59 -2.67
N PRO A 334 -21.81 -21.09 -3.68
CA PRO A 334 -20.36 -21.12 -3.63
C PRO A 334 -19.82 -19.69 -3.48
N ARG A 335 -18.80 -19.51 -2.64
CA ARG A 335 -18.11 -18.22 -2.51
C ARG A 335 -17.56 -17.80 -3.87
N PRO A 336 -17.51 -16.49 -4.18
CA PRO A 336 -16.83 -16.04 -5.38
C PRO A 336 -15.35 -16.43 -5.35
N VAL A 337 -14.76 -16.57 -6.53
CA VAL A 337 -13.32 -16.80 -6.68
C VAL A 337 -12.57 -15.57 -6.18
N ARG A 338 -11.69 -15.77 -5.21
CA ARG A 338 -10.92 -14.69 -4.56
C ARG A 338 -9.51 -14.63 -5.16
N PRO A 339 -9.02 -13.46 -5.63
CA PRO A 339 -7.75 -13.38 -6.36
C PRO A 339 -6.52 -13.93 -5.62
N GLY A 340 -6.36 -13.58 -4.34
CA GLY A 340 -5.27 -14.03 -3.49
C GLY A 340 -5.31 -15.53 -3.23
N MET A 341 -6.49 -16.06 -2.89
CA MET A 341 -6.72 -17.51 -2.72
C MET A 341 -6.61 -18.29 -4.03
N PHE A 342 -6.97 -17.69 -5.17
CA PHE A 342 -6.86 -18.31 -6.47
C PHE A 342 -5.40 -18.54 -6.85
N LEU A 343 -4.53 -17.54 -6.69
CA LEU A 343 -3.09 -17.72 -6.90
C LEU A 343 -2.48 -18.74 -5.94
N GLU A 344 -2.90 -18.75 -4.68
CA GLU A 344 -2.49 -19.77 -3.70
C GLU A 344 -2.90 -21.18 -4.17
N THR A 345 -4.12 -21.34 -4.67
CA THR A 345 -4.64 -22.61 -5.20
C THR A 345 -3.83 -23.07 -6.42
N VAL A 346 -3.54 -22.16 -7.36
CA VAL A 346 -2.70 -22.46 -8.53
C VAL A 346 -1.30 -22.90 -8.10
N SER A 347 -0.71 -22.21 -7.13
CA SER A 347 0.63 -22.51 -6.60
C SER A 347 0.69 -23.88 -5.93
N LYS A 348 -0.32 -24.23 -5.11
CA LYS A 348 -0.41 -25.54 -4.46
C LYS A 348 -0.57 -26.67 -5.46
N VAL A 349 -1.41 -26.50 -6.48
CA VAL A 349 -1.58 -27.51 -7.54
C VAL A 349 -0.29 -27.69 -8.33
N LEU A 350 0.40 -26.59 -8.67
CA LEU A 350 1.72 -26.65 -9.30
C LEU A 350 2.74 -27.39 -8.43
N GLY A 351 2.80 -27.09 -7.13
CA GLY A 351 3.67 -27.78 -6.18
C GLY A 351 3.41 -29.29 -6.12
N GLY A 352 2.14 -29.70 -6.09
CA GLY A 352 1.77 -31.11 -6.14
C GLY A 352 2.15 -31.80 -7.45
N ILE A 353 2.05 -31.12 -8.59
CA ILE A 353 2.47 -31.65 -9.90
C ILE A 353 4.00 -31.84 -9.94
N TYR A 354 4.75 -30.85 -9.44
CA TYR A 354 6.21 -30.91 -9.40
C TYR A 354 6.74 -31.96 -8.41
N ALA A 355 6.13 -32.09 -7.22
CA ALA A 355 6.50 -33.12 -6.25
C ALA A 355 6.31 -34.54 -6.79
N ASN A 356 5.32 -34.75 -7.65
CA ASN A 356 5.05 -36.04 -8.28
C ASN A 356 5.87 -36.29 -9.57
N ASN A 357 6.83 -35.41 -9.91
CA ASN A 357 7.63 -35.45 -11.15
C ASN A 357 6.79 -35.51 -12.45
N ILE A 358 5.55 -35.02 -12.41
CA ILE A 358 4.65 -34.98 -13.58
C ILE A 358 4.93 -33.68 -14.33
N SER A 359 6.12 -33.55 -14.92
CA SER A 359 6.38 -32.43 -15.83
C SER A 359 5.61 -32.65 -17.13
N GLY A 360 4.79 -31.68 -17.53
CA GLY A 360 3.95 -31.82 -18.71
C GLY A 360 3.22 -30.53 -19.10
N ILE A 361 2.42 -30.60 -20.16
CA ILE A 361 1.65 -29.49 -20.73
C ILE A 361 0.78 -28.81 -19.67
N THR A 362 0.25 -29.58 -18.71
CA THR A 362 -0.56 -29.06 -17.59
C THR A 362 0.23 -28.16 -16.64
N ALA A 363 1.50 -28.47 -16.34
CA ALA A 363 2.35 -27.63 -15.50
C ALA A 363 2.62 -26.28 -16.18
N GLN A 364 3.03 -26.32 -17.46
CA GLN A 364 3.27 -25.11 -18.26
C GLN A 364 2.00 -24.25 -18.40
N HIS A 365 0.84 -24.91 -18.55
CA HIS A 365 -0.45 -24.22 -18.60
C HIS A 365 -0.75 -23.48 -17.30
N LEU A 366 -0.52 -24.11 -16.15
CA LEU A 366 -0.74 -23.50 -14.84
C LEU A 366 0.25 -22.38 -14.54
N GLU A 367 1.51 -22.52 -14.95
CA GLU A 367 2.49 -21.42 -14.89
C GLU A 367 2.04 -20.22 -15.73
N TRP A 368 1.52 -20.49 -16.95
CA TRP A 368 0.95 -19.44 -17.80
C TRP A 368 -0.26 -18.78 -17.14
N VAL A 369 -1.16 -19.55 -16.51
CA VAL A 369 -2.31 -19.00 -15.76
C VAL A 369 -1.83 -18.12 -14.60
N HIS A 370 -0.84 -18.58 -13.83
CA HIS A 370 -0.25 -17.82 -12.73
C HIS A 370 0.32 -16.48 -13.20
N GLN A 371 1.20 -16.50 -14.21
CA GLN A 371 1.83 -15.30 -14.77
C GLN A 371 0.81 -14.34 -15.39
N THR A 372 -0.19 -14.87 -16.11
CA THR A 372 -1.24 -14.06 -16.73
C THR A 372 -2.11 -13.38 -15.68
N THR A 373 -2.41 -14.06 -14.58
CA THR A 373 -3.14 -13.50 -13.45
C THR A 373 -2.37 -12.34 -12.81
N LEU A 374 -1.06 -12.52 -12.56
CA LEU A 374 -0.21 -11.43 -12.05
C LEU A 374 -0.16 -10.22 -12.98
N LYS A 375 -0.07 -10.45 -14.29
CA LYS A 375 -0.11 -9.37 -15.29
C LYS A 375 -1.42 -8.59 -15.22
N ILE A 376 -2.55 -9.28 -15.15
CA ILE A 376 -3.88 -8.66 -15.04
C ILE A 376 -4.00 -7.86 -13.74
N LEU A 377 -3.54 -8.42 -12.61
CA LEU A 377 -3.57 -7.72 -11.33
C LEU A 377 -2.67 -6.48 -11.33
N GLN A 378 -1.52 -6.54 -12.01
CA GLN A 378 -0.66 -5.38 -12.21
C GLN A 378 -1.37 -4.27 -13.00
N GLU A 379 -2.09 -4.59 -14.08
CA GLU A 379 -2.91 -3.64 -14.85
C GLU A 379 -4.10 -3.07 -14.04
N MET A 380 -4.60 -3.81 -13.05
CA MET A 380 -5.68 -3.36 -12.18
C MET A 380 -5.17 -2.47 -11.04
N ALA A 381 -3.98 -2.76 -10.52
CA ALA A 381 -3.39 -2.08 -9.37
C ALA A 381 -2.95 -0.63 -9.68
N PHE A 382 -2.51 -0.37 -10.91
CA PHE A 382 -1.93 0.90 -11.37
C PHE A 382 -2.39 1.19 -12.79
#